data_AF-A0A0B3AVV7-F1
#
_entry.id   AF-A0A0B3AVV7-F1
#
_cell.length_a   1.000
_cell.length_b   1.000
_cell.length_c   1.000
_cell.angle_alpha   90.00
_cell.angle_beta   90.00
_cell.angle_gamma   90.00
#
_symmetry.space_group_name_H-M   'P 1'
#
loop_
_entity.id
_entity.type
_entity.pdbx_description
1 polymer ?
#
loop_
_entity_poly.entity_id
_entity_poly.type
_entity_poly.pdbx_seq_one_letter_code
_entity_poly.pdbx_strand_id
1 'polypeptide(L)'
;MNVSINLSSDKAAATFIGGNSPTFEWKVSSNETNACKDPTNITAYTTVTTTEQLACTNFGWADTADKLEIDLRVGIGSGAAGEKTATITAEATAIA
;
A
#
# COMPACT_ATOMS: atom_id res chain seq x y z
N MET A 1 13.75 -12.69 -11.88
CA MET A 1 12.68 -12.09 -12.72
C MET A 1 12.12 -10.92 -11.95
N ASN A 2 11.70 -9.86 -12.64
CA ASN A 2 11.07 -8.73 -11.97
C ASN A 2 9.60 -9.07 -11.66
N VAL A 3 8.98 -8.31 -10.76
CA VAL A 3 7.58 -8.54 -10.37
C VAL A 3 6.77 -7.24 -10.43
N SER A 4 5.47 -7.36 -10.55
CA SER A 4 4.53 -6.28 -10.23
C SER A 4 4.00 -6.49 -8.82
N ILE A 5 3.95 -5.42 -8.03
CA ILE A 5 3.41 -5.42 -6.65
C ILE A 5 2.06 -4.71 -6.63
N ASN A 6 1.02 -5.43 -6.22
CA ASN A 6 -0.28 -4.87 -5.88
C ASN A 6 -0.45 -4.83 -4.35
N LEU A 7 -1.12 -3.79 -3.84
CA LEU A 7 -1.49 -3.66 -2.44
C LEU A 7 -3.01 -3.74 -2.27
N SER A 8 -3.45 -4.47 -1.26
CA SER A 8 -4.85 -4.53 -0.82
C SER A 8 -4.92 -4.59 0.71
N SER A 9 -6.09 -4.35 1.27
CA SER A 9 -6.37 -4.58 2.69
C SER A 9 -7.62 -5.43 2.84
N ASP A 10 -7.71 -6.23 3.90
CA ASP A 10 -8.97 -6.93 4.22
C ASP A 10 -10.10 -5.97 4.64
N LYS A 11 -9.79 -4.71 4.97
CA LYS A 11 -10.73 -3.68 5.41
C LYS A 11 -10.43 -2.30 4.85
N ALA A 12 -11.47 -1.57 4.47
CA ALA A 12 -11.42 -0.11 4.22
C ALA A 12 -11.51 0.69 5.54
N ALA A 13 -11.26 2.00 5.48
CA ALA A 13 -11.21 2.90 6.65
C ALA A 13 -12.44 2.79 7.57
N ALA A 14 -13.64 2.75 7.00
CA ALA A 14 -14.90 2.68 7.75
C ALA A 14 -15.06 1.36 8.54
N THR A 15 -14.54 0.26 8.01
CA THR A 15 -14.62 -1.07 8.67
C THR A 15 -13.45 -1.28 9.63
N PHE A 16 -12.26 -0.80 9.26
CA PHE A 16 -11.07 -0.89 10.11
C PHE A 16 -11.21 0.01 11.33
N ILE A 17 -11.31 1.33 11.17
CA ILE A 17 -11.32 2.28 12.29
C ILE A 17 -12.74 2.51 12.79
N GLY A 18 -13.69 2.69 11.87
CA GLY A 18 -15.06 3.09 12.18
C GLY A 18 -15.19 4.53 12.65
N GLY A 19 -16.33 4.85 13.26
CA GLY A 19 -16.65 6.22 13.69
C GLY A 19 -16.92 7.17 12.52
N ASN A 20 -16.86 8.46 12.81
CA ASN A 20 -17.08 9.53 11.83
C ASN A 20 -15.75 10.02 11.26
N SER A 21 -15.66 10.08 9.92
CA SER A 21 -14.50 10.56 9.17
C SER A 21 -13.16 9.86 9.48
N PRO A 22 -13.10 8.50 9.54
CA PRO A 22 -11.82 7.82 9.67
C PRO A 22 -10.97 7.96 8.39
N THR A 23 -9.65 7.93 8.56
CA THR A 23 -8.71 7.92 7.43
C THR A 23 -7.87 6.64 7.48
N PHE A 24 -7.78 5.93 6.36
CA PHE A 24 -6.84 4.84 6.19
C PHE A 24 -6.27 4.95 4.77
N GLU A 25 -5.04 5.44 4.69
CA GLU A 25 -4.35 5.77 3.44
C GLU A 25 -2.96 5.15 3.43
N TRP A 26 -2.43 4.89 2.25
CA TRP A 26 -1.03 4.55 2.05
C TRP A 26 -0.39 5.42 0.97
N LYS A 27 0.93 5.50 0.97
CA LYS A 27 1.72 5.96 -0.17
C LYS A 27 2.92 5.03 -0.33
N VAL A 28 3.44 4.98 -1.55
CA VAL A 28 4.52 4.08 -1.95
C VAL A 28 5.66 4.89 -2.53
N SER A 29 6.85 4.70 -1.97
CA SER A 29 8.09 5.30 -2.45
C SER A 29 9.15 4.26 -2.79
N SER A 30 9.84 4.49 -3.90
CA SER A 30 11.05 3.77 -4.28
C SER A 30 12.19 4.30 -3.42
N ASN A 31 12.66 3.52 -2.44
CA ASN A 31 13.75 3.94 -1.55
C ASN A 31 15.14 3.66 -2.17
N GLU A 32 15.15 3.04 -3.34
CA GLU A 32 16.30 2.89 -4.20
C GLU A 32 15.99 3.43 -5.60
N THR A 33 17.01 3.91 -6.31
CA THR A 33 16.81 4.43 -7.67
C THR A 33 16.39 3.28 -8.59
N ASN A 34 15.25 3.43 -9.26
CA ASN A 34 14.67 2.42 -10.16
C ASN A 34 14.24 1.11 -9.48
N ALA A 35 13.90 1.12 -8.18
CA ALA A 35 13.30 -0.07 -7.57
C ALA A 35 12.02 -0.45 -8.31
N CYS A 36 11.16 0.53 -8.60
CA CYS A 36 10.14 0.43 -9.63
C CYS A 36 10.70 1.04 -10.92
N LYS A 37 10.94 0.22 -11.95
CA LYS A 37 11.46 0.72 -13.24
C LYS A 37 10.46 1.60 -13.98
N ASP A 38 9.17 1.37 -13.77
CA ASP A 38 8.12 2.33 -14.09
C ASP A 38 7.77 3.12 -12.81
N PRO A 39 7.28 4.37 -12.92
CA PRO A 39 6.95 5.18 -11.74
C PRO A 39 6.05 4.41 -10.76
N THR A 40 6.25 4.60 -9.44
CA THR A 40 5.29 4.10 -8.46
C THR A 40 3.92 4.70 -8.75
N ASN A 41 2.87 3.89 -8.65
CA ASN A 41 1.53 4.32 -9.01
C ASN A 41 0.80 5.02 -7.86
N ILE A 42 1.34 4.95 -6.64
CA ILE A 42 0.74 5.48 -5.41
C ILE A 42 1.71 6.48 -4.75
N THR A 43 2.07 7.55 -5.47
CA THR A 43 3.06 8.54 -5.02
C THR A 43 2.53 9.54 -3.98
N ALA A 44 1.21 9.61 -3.81
CA ALA A 44 0.55 10.42 -2.80
C ALA A 44 -0.34 9.54 -1.92
N TYR A 45 -0.65 10.02 -0.71
CA TYR A 45 -1.57 9.32 0.19
C TYR A 45 -2.89 9.06 -0.53
N THR A 46 -3.17 7.77 -0.71
CA THR A 46 -4.33 7.26 -1.43
C THR A 46 -5.09 6.35 -0.49
N THR A 47 -6.42 6.42 -0.54
CA THR A 47 -7.29 5.57 0.28
C THR A 47 -6.97 4.08 0.08
N VAL A 48 -6.82 3.38 1.19
CA VAL A 48 -6.70 1.91 1.22
C VAL A 48 -8.04 1.30 0.84
N THR A 49 -8.01 0.37 -0.12
CA THR A 49 -9.20 -0.35 -0.57
C THR A 49 -9.07 -1.86 -0.33
N THR A 50 -10.20 -2.56 -0.42
CA THR A 50 -10.23 -4.03 -0.38
C THR A 50 -9.95 -4.68 -1.74
N THR A 51 -9.74 -3.85 -2.75
CA THR A 51 -9.35 -4.25 -4.11
C THR A 51 -7.86 -3.99 -4.30
N GLU A 52 -7.23 -4.75 -5.19
CA GLU A 52 -5.83 -4.52 -5.53
C GLU A 52 -5.62 -3.15 -6.16
N GLN A 53 -4.63 -2.44 -5.63
CA GLN A 53 -4.12 -1.19 -6.18
C GLN A 53 -2.67 -1.43 -6.58
N LEU A 54 -2.36 -1.22 -7.85
CA LEU A 54 -1.00 -1.36 -8.36
C LEU A 54 -0.10 -0.34 -7.65
N ALA A 55 0.95 -0.83 -7.01
CA ALA A 55 1.88 0.00 -6.23
C ALA A 55 3.18 0.24 -7.00
N CYS A 56 3.71 -0.82 -7.61
CA CYS A 56 5.00 -0.82 -8.28
C CYS A 56 4.96 -1.79 -9.47
N THR A 57 5.26 -1.30 -10.67
CA THR A 57 5.48 -2.17 -11.83
C THR A 57 6.98 -2.39 -11.99
N ASN A 58 7.35 -3.59 -12.41
CA ASN A 58 8.73 -3.90 -12.77
C ASN A 58 9.71 -3.70 -11.61
N PHE A 59 9.31 -4.20 -10.44
CA PHE A 59 10.10 -4.23 -9.22
C PHE A 59 11.35 -5.09 -9.42
N GLY A 60 12.52 -4.50 -9.22
CA GLY A 60 13.81 -5.11 -9.50
C GLY A 60 14.19 -6.21 -8.50
N TRP A 61 14.94 -7.20 -8.99
CA TRP A 61 15.58 -8.22 -8.13
C TRP A 61 17.00 -7.87 -7.71
N ALA A 62 17.61 -6.88 -8.35
CA ALA A 62 18.98 -6.50 -8.08
C ALA A 62 19.06 -5.71 -6.76
N ASP A 63 20.08 -5.94 -5.94
CA ASP A 63 20.30 -5.35 -4.61
C ASP A 63 20.30 -3.79 -4.57
N THR A 64 20.29 -3.13 -5.71
CA THR A 64 20.21 -1.66 -5.81
C THR A 64 18.83 -1.18 -6.28
N ALA A 65 17.85 -2.08 -6.39
CA ALA A 65 16.53 -1.85 -6.95
C ALA A 65 15.48 -2.82 -6.33
N ASP A 66 15.71 -3.31 -5.11
CA ASP A 66 14.88 -4.31 -4.44
C ASP A 66 14.26 -3.80 -3.13
N LYS A 67 14.29 -2.48 -2.92
CA LYS A 67 13.66 -1.83 -1.77
C LYS A 67 12.46 -0.95 -2.11
N LEU A 68 11.30 -1.30 -1.56
CA LEU A 68 10.05 -0.53 -1.60
C LEU A 68 9.65 -0.10 -0.19
N GLU A 69 9.13 1.12 -0.05
CA GLU A 69 8.62 1.64 1.22
C GLU A 69 7.13 1.95 1.11
N ILE A 70 6.37 1.51 2.12
CA ILE A 70 4.92 1.69 2.22
C ILE A 70 4.67 2.48 3.50
N ASP A 71 4.28 3.74 3.34
CA ASP A 71 3.93 4.62 4.44
C ASP A 71 2.43 4.56 4.69
N LEU A 72 2.04 4.32 5.95
CA LEU A 72 0.62 4.29 6.36
C LEU A 72 0.22 5.60 7.03
N ARG A 73 -0.97 6.07 6.70
CA ARG A 73 -1.63 7.17 7.41
C ARG A 73 -2.98 6.69 7.93
N VAL A 74 -3.06 6.61 9.25
CA VAL A 74 -4.23 6.17 10.00
C VAL A 74 -4.76 7.35 10.81
N GLY A 75 -5.97 7.79 10.50
CA GLY A 75 -6.67 8.87 11.20
C GLY A 75 -7.84 8.31 12.01
N ILE A 76 -7.79 8.51 13.33
CA ILE A 76 -8.84 8.04 14.24
C ILE A 76 -9.98 9.06 14.26
N GLY A 77 -11.14 8.68 13.72
CA GLY A 77 -12.35 9.48 13.73
C GLY A 77 -13.05 9.50 15.10
N SER A 78 -13.99 10.43 15.29
CA SER A 78 -14.79 10.46 16.53
C SER A 78 -15.72 9.25 16.59
N GLY A 79 -15.87 8.67 17.79
CA GLY A 79 -16.70 7.47 17.99
C GLY A 79 -16.05 6.15 17.57
N ALA A 80 -14.76 6.14 17.19
CA ALA A 80 -14.00 4.90 17.07
C ALA A 80 -13.91 4.22 18.46
N ALA A 81 -14.19 2.92 18.51
CA ALA A 81 -14.24 2.17 19.77
C ALA A 81 -13.81 0.71 19.59
N GLY A 82 -13.22 0.15 20.66
CA GLY A 82 -12.74 -1.22 20.72
C GLY A 82 -11.42 -1.44 19.97
N GLU A 83 -10.89 -2.65 20.12
CA GLU A 83 -9.72 -3.09 19.35
C GLU A 83 -10.11 -3.34 17.89
N LYS A 84 -9.23 -2.93 16.97
CA LYS A 84 -9.40 -3.04 15.53
C LYS A 84 -8.12 -3.56 14.88
N THR A 85 -8.29 -4.43 13.90
CA THR A 85 -7.18 -5.03 13.15
C THR A 85 -7.50 -4.98 11.67
N ALA A 86 -6.52 -4.66 10.84
CA ALA A 86 -6.56 -4.82 9.39
C ALA A 86 -5.27 -5.50 8.94
N THR A 87 -5.38 -6.32 7.89
CA THR A 87 -4.26 -6.99 7.24
C THR A 87 -4.04 -6.33 5.89
N ILE A 88 -2.85 -5.80 5.69
CA ILE A 88 -2.40 -5.31 4.38
C ILE A 88 -1.69 -6.46 3.67
N THR A 89 -2.09 -6.72 2.43
CA THR A 89 -1.51 -7.75 1.57
C THR A 89 -0.74 -7.08 0.45
N ALA A 90 0.52 -7.49 0.27
CA ALA A 90 1.30 -7.19 -0.91
C ALA A 90 1.40 -8.45 -1.78
N GLU A 91 0.83 -8.38 -2.99
CA GLU A 91 0.85 -9.49 -3.94
C GLU A 91 1.87 -9.22 -5.04
N ALA A 92 2.81 -10.16 -5.22
CA ALA A 92 3.84 -10.09 -6.23
C ALA A 92 3.53 -11.05 -7.39
N THR A 93 3.37 -10.51 -8.60
CA THR A 93 3.20 -11.31 -9.82
C THR A 93 4.43 -11.20 -10.70
N ALA A 94 5.00 -12.34 -11.12
CA ALA A 94 6.12 -12.34 -12.05
C ALA A 94 5.73 -11.68 -13.38
N ILE A 95 6.59 -10.79 -13.88
CA ILE A 95 6.46 -10.22 -15.23
C ILE A 95 7.44 -10.92 -16.17
N ALA A 96 6.94 -11.28 -17.35
CA ALA A 96 7.70 -11.96 -18.41
C ALA A 96 8.60 -10.97 -19.18
#